data_AF-A0A1V4S8M1-F1
#
_entry.id   AF-A0A1V4S8M1-F1
#
_cell.length_a   1.000
_cell.length_b   1.000
_cell.length_c   1.000
_cell.angle_alpha   90.00
_cell.angle_beta   90.00
_cell.angle_gamma   90.00
#
_symmetry.space_group_name_H-M   'P 1'
#
loop_
_entity.id
_entity.type
_entity.pdbx_description
1 polymer ?
#
loop_
_entity_poly.entity_id
_entity_poly.type
_entity_poly.pdbx_seq_one_letter_code
_entity_poly.pdbx_strand_id
1 'polypeptide(L)'
;MTDNRSFNKIKKRIDSYRDDMINLQVKLTAIKDIKKFNAPDKRVPSGIRPNIITTIPGKNQEKTVWILTHMDVVPPGELKLWDKDPYEGYVKNGRIYGRGTEDNQQDLVASIYAAKAFFDEGLLPASSIGLVLWLRFKTKGKQCHASRPSLGKNAFAAASHLIVKLNKLYQIFDSSDPIYQPPESTFEPTKKDENIPNINTIPGEDIFYLDCRILPSYNLSDIQSKIRDLADEIEGRFDVSIEITPVQRVQAPSPTPYNAPVVTALQKAIKDVYGIDAYPVGIGGGTIAANFRKKGYEVAVWSKLSETAHQPNENCLIEDIIGNAKVYAHLFLQK
;
A
#
# COMPACT_ATOMS: atom_id res chain seq x y z
N MET A 1 -30.44 2.31 10.15
CA MET A 1 -31.14 3.02 9.05
C MET A 1 -30.43 4.36 8.83
N THR A 2 -30.09 4.71 7.59
CA THR A 2 -29.46 6.00 7.26
C THR A 2 -30.49 7.12 7.26
N ASP A 3 -30.10 8.35 7.64
CA ASP A 3 -30.92 9.53 7.35
C ASP A 3 -30.76 9.93 5.87
N ASN A 4 -31.71 9.48 5.05
CA ASN A 4 -31.77 9.78 3.62
C ASN A 4 -31.90 11.29 3.33
N ARG A 5 -32.40 12.12 4.26
CA ARG A 5 -32.51 13.58 4.06
C ARG A 5 -31.15 14.26 4.21
N SER A 6 -30.42 13.92 5.28
CA SER A 6 -29.04 14.41 5.47
C SER A 6 -28.09 13.87 4.39
N PHE A 7 -28.20 12.60 4.03
CA PHE A 7 -27.37 11.99 2.98
C PHE A 7 -27.55 12.67 1.62
N ASN A 8 -28.80 12.94 1.19
CA ASN A 8 -29.05 13.66 -0.07
C ASN A 8 -28.56 15.12 -0.04
N LYS A 9 -28.51 15.77 1.13
CA LYS A 9 -27.93 17.11 1.28
C LYS A 9 -26.42 17.07 1.09
N ILE A 10 -25.73 16.18 1.81
CA ILE A 10 -24.28 15.98 1.71
C ILE A 10 -23.87 15.54 0.30
N LYS A 11 -24.61 14.63 -0.35
CA LYS A 11 -24.35 14.20 -1.74
C LYS A 11 -24.26 15.39 -2.68
N LYS A 12 -25.27 16.29 -2.66
CA LYS A 12 -25.27 17.53 -3.46
C LYS A 12 -24.14 18.49 -3.08
N ARG A 13 -23.74 18.55 -1.81
CA ARG A 13 -22.63 19.40 -1.35
C ARG A 13 -21.28 18.88 -1.86
N ILE A 14 -21.05 17.56 -1.83
CA ILE A 14 -19.87 16.91 -2.43
C ILE A 14 -19.86 17.13 -3.95
N ASP A 15 -20.99 16.98 -4.64
CA ASP A 15 -21.11 17.27 -6.07
C ASP A 15 -20.73 18.74 -6.40
N SER A 16 -21.06 19.69 -5.52
CA SER A 16 -20.67 21.11 -5.68
C SER A 16 -19.18 21.39 -5.44
N TYR A 17 -18.41 20.44 -4.88
CA TYR A 17 -16.96 20.57 -4.68
C TYR A 17 -16.13 19.92 -5.80
N ARG A 18 -16.75 19.41 -6.86
CA ARG A 18 -16.06 18.64 -7.91
C ARG A 18 -14.75 19.28 -8.41
N ASP A 19 -14.81 20.55 -8.79
CA ASP A 19 -13.64 21.22 -9.37
C ASP A 19 -12.64 21.66 -8.29
N ASP A 20 -13.09 21.92 -7.06
CA ASP A 20 -12.22 22.10 -5.89
C ASP A 20 -11.47 20.80 -5.53
N MET A 21 -12.12 19.64 -5.62
CA MET A 21 -11.51 18.32 -5.41
C MET A 21 -10.43 18.04 -6.46
N ILE A 22 -10.71 18.29 -7.74
CA ILE A 22 -9.72 18.18 -8.83
C ILE A 22 -8.55 19.13 -8.58
N ASN A 23 -8.83 20.39 -8.21
CA ASN A 23 -7.81 21.37 -7.90
C ASN A 23 -6.98 21.01 -6.65
N LEU A 24 -7.56 20.37 -5.64
CA LEU A 24 -6.78 19.91 -4.48
C LEU A 24 -5.95 18.67 -4.80
N GLN A 25 -6.46 17.72 -5.59
CA GLN A 25 -5.69 16.55 -6.05
C GLN A 25 -4.43 17.01 -6.81
N VAL A 26 -4.61 17.90 -7.80
CA VAL A 26 -3.50 18.45 -8.61
C VAL A 26 -2.57 19.35 -7.77
N LYS A 27 -3.01 19.91 -6.64
CA LYS A 27 -2.14 20.67 -5.73
C LYS A 27 -1.45 19.79 -4.68
N LEU A 28 -2.01 18.65 -4.28
CA LEU A 28 -1.42 17.79 -3.25
C LEU A 28 -0.14 17.09 -3.71
N THR A 29 0.04 16.89 -5.02
CA THR A 29 1.34 16.50 -5.60
C THR A 29 2.45 17.55 -5.34
N ALA A 30 2.09 18.79 -4.98
CA ALA A 30 2.99 19.94 -4.86
C ALA A 30 2.91 20.72 -3.52
N ILE A 31 2.07 20.33 -2.56
CA ILE A 31 1.80 21.10 -1.32
C ILE A 31 2.90 20.94 -0.26
N LYS A 32 3.24 22.03 0.43
CA LYS A 32 4.33 22.08 1.44
C LYS A 32 3.91 22.33 2.89
N ASP A 33 2.69 22.80 3.17
CA ASP A 33 2.27 23.10 4.56
C ASP A 33 0.86 22.69 4.93
N ILE A 34 0.78 21.91 6.03
CA ILE A 34 -0.41 21.42 6.73
C ILE A 34 -0.01 21.25 8.22
N LYS A 35 -0.95 21.08 9.15
CA LYS A 35 -0.65 20.91 10.59
C LYS A 35 -0.01 19.54 10.88
N LYS A 36 1.31 19.52 11.09
CA LYS A 36 2.15 18.31 11.07
C LYS A 36 2.42 17.71 12.46
N PHE A 37 2.16 16.41 12.62
CA PHE A 37 2.70 15.54 13.67
C PHE A 37 3.94 14.82 13.14
N ASN A 38 5.12 15.34 13.46
CA ASN A 38 6.39 14.86 12.92
C ASN A 38 6.86 13.60 13.66
N ALA A 39 6.84 12.45 13.00
CA ALA A 39 7.43 11.22 13.49
C ALA A 39 8.94 11.21 13.18
N PRO A 40 9.85 11.01 14.16
CA PRO A 40 11.28 10.92 13.90
C PRO A 40 11.64 9.73 13.00
N ASP A 41 12.40 9.98 11.93
CA ASP A 41 12.92 8.94 11.04
C ASP A 41 14.31 9.32 10.53
N LYS A 42 15.34 8.61 10.99
CA LYS A 42 16.75 8.84 10.60
C LYS A 42 17.08 8.41 9.17
N ARG A 43 16.12 7.81 8.44
CA ARG A 43 16.30 7.32 7.05
C ARG A 43 15.95 8.36 5.99
N VAL A 44 15.38 9.52 6.38
CA VAL A 44 15.02 10.61 5.47
C VAL A 44 15.87 11.87 5.76
N PRO A 45 16.26 12.67 4.75
CA PRO A 45 17.13 13.84 4.96
C PRO A 45 16.59 14.90 5.93
N SER A 46 15.27 14.96 6.10
CA SER A 46 14.58 15.82 7.08
C SER A 46 14.75 15.36 8.54
N GLY A 47 15.15 14.11 8.78
CA GLY A 47 15.11 13.47 10.11
C GLY A 47 13.69 13.18 10.64
N ILE A 48 12.64 13.56 9.90
CA ILE A 48 11.23 13.47 10.29
C ILE A 48 10.34 13.11 9.10
N ARG A 49 9.30 12.32 9.36
CA ARG A 49 8.15 12.12 8.47
C ARG A 49 6.94 12.88 9.03
N PRO A 50 6.36 13.84 8.30
CA PRO A 50 5.14 14.51 8.72
C PRO A 50 3.94 13.58 8.61
N ASN A 51 3.12 13.52 9.66
CA ASN A 51 1.77 12.95 9.63
C ASN A 51 0.76 14.09 9.81
N ILE A 52 -0.48 13.91 9.37
CA ILE A 52 -1.55 14.89 9.60
C ILE A 52 -2.66 14.15 10.34
N ILE A 53 -3.12 14.74 11.44
CA ILE A 53 -4.22 14.19 12.25
C ILE A 53 -5.20 15.33 12.51
N THR A 54 -6.46 15.09 12.16
CA THR A 54 -7.58 15.98 12.45
C THR A 54 -8.75 15.15 12.95
N THR A 55 -9.63 15.75 13.74
CA THR A 55 -10.85 15.11 14.25
C THR A 55 -12.02 16.08 14.12
N ILE A 56 -13.20 15.52 13.87
CA ILE A 56 -14.48 16.22 13.98
C ILE A 56 -15.26 15.47 15.07
N PRO A 57 -15.62 16.10 16.20
CA PRO A 57 -16.24 15.42 17.33
C PRO A 57 -17.61 14.84 16.95
N GLY A 58 -17.89 13.58 17.26
CA GLY A 58 -19.16 12.93 16.91
C GLY A 58 -20.36 13.40 17.74
N LYS A 59 -21.60 13.14 17.27
CA LYS A 59 -22.80 13.21 18.13
C LYS A 59 -22.80 12.09 19.18
N ASN A 60 -22.19 10.96 18.87
CA ASN A 60 -21.74 9.97 19.84
C ASN A 60 -20.23 10.19 20.06
N GLN A 61 -19.78 10.18 21.32
CA GLN A 61 -18.37 10.33 21.71
C GLN A 61 -17.72 9.00 22.11
N GLU A 62 -18.50 7.93 22.31
CA GLU A 62 -18.01 6.59 22.71
C GLU A 62 -17.37 5.81 21.55
N LYS A 63 -17.63 6.23 20.30
CA LYS A 63 -17.13 5.58 19.09
C LYS A 63 -16.40 6.60 18.21
N THR A 64 -15.12 6.34 17.97
CA THR A 64 -14.34 7.01 16.93
C THR A 64 -13.62 5.94 16.11
N VAL A 65 -13.73 6.04 14.80
CA VAL A 65 -12.88 5.32 13.84
C VAL A 65 -12.24 6.41 12.95
N TRP A 66 -11.17 6.10 12.22
CA TRP A 66 -10.33 7.11 11.59
C TRP A 66 -10.16 6.84 10.11
N ILE A 67 -10.50 7.76 9.20
CA ILE A 67 -9.99 7.64 7.83
C ILE A 67 -8.50 7.95 7.91
N LEU A 68 -7.71 7.04 7.38
CA LEU A 68 -6.26 7.06 7.42
C LEU A 68 -5.76 6.75 6.01
N THR A 69 -5.02 7.68 5.43
CA THR A 69 -4.38 7.61 4.12
C THR A 69 -2.90 7.97 4.26
N HIS A 70 -2.07 7.63 3.29
CA HIS A 70 -0.65 8.05 3.29
C HIS A 70 -0.36 9.16 2.27
N MET A 71 0.83 9.75 2.40
CA MET A 71 1.30 10.87 1.58
C MET A 71 2.62 10.56 0.86
N ASP A 72 3.34 9.51 1.25
CA ASP A 72 4.49 9.03 0.52
C ASP A 72 4.07 8.16 -0.66
N VAL A 73 4.82 8.29 -1.76
CA VAL A 73 4.59 7.66 -3.05
C VAL A 73 5.81 6.83 -3.44
N VAL A 74 5.60 5.73 -4.17
CA VAL A 74 6.70 4.89 -4.68
C VAL A 74 7.43 5.56 -5.86
N PRO A 75 8.66 5.17 -6.19
CA PRO A 75 9.36 5.65 -7.39
C PRO A 75 8.52 5.49 -8.68
N PRO A 76 8.76 6.30 -9.73
CA PRO A 76 7.90 6.35 -10.92
C PRO A 76 8.15 5.20 -11.91
N GLY A 77 9.18 4.38 -11.69
CA GLY A 77 9.64 3.40 -12.68
C GLY A 77 10.35 4.08 -13.85
N GLU A 78 10.21 3.51 -15.04
CA GLU A 78 10.86 4.04 -16.25
C GLU A 78 10.13 5.28 -16.78
N LEU A 79 10.74 6.47 -16.61
CA LEU A 79 10.15 7.75 -17.04
C LEU A 79 9.73 7.79 -18.52
N LYS A 80 10.42 7.05 -19.40
CA LYS A 80 10.09 6.93 -20.84
C LYS A 80 8.73 6.27 -21.12
N LEU A 81 8.11 5.62 -20.13
CA LEU A 81 6.81 4.95 -20.23
C LEU A 81 5.65 5.82 -19.72
N TRP A 82 5.92 7.08 -19.35
CA TRP A 82 4.91 8.06 -18.97
C TRP A 82 4.65 9.04 -20.12
N ASP A 83 3.38 9.44 -20.29
CA ASP A 83 2.96 10.44 -21.29
C ASP A 83 3.52 11.85 -21.01
N LYS A 84 3.87 12.13 -19.75
CA LYS A 84 4.37 13.40 -19.20
C LYS A 84 5.22 13.13 -17.95
N ASP A 85 5.77 14.18 -17.33
CA ASP A 85 6.39 14.06 -16.00
C ASP A 85 5.37 13.50 -14.97
N PRO A 86 5.71 12.42 -14.22
CA PRO A 86 4.83 11.80 -13.24
C PRO A 86 4.48 12.70 -12.05
N TYR A 87 5.20 13.79 -11.81
CA TYR A 87 5.05 14.67 -10.64
C TYR A 87 4.30 15.98 -10.92
N GLU A 88 4.11 16.38 -12.18
CA GLU A 88 3.37 17.60 -12.52
C GLU A 88 1.86 17.48 -12.22
N GLY A 89 1.28 16.29 -12.45
CA GLY A 89 -0.15 16.03 -12.30
C GLY A 89 -1.00 16.64 -13.41
N TYR A 90 -1.78 15.84 -14.15
CA TYR A 90 -2.60 16.39 -15.25
C TYR A 90 -3.93 15.69 -15.45
N VAL A 91 -4.91 16.44 -15.96
CA VAL A 91 -6.26 15.94 -16.30
C VAL A 91 -6.33 15.62 -17.79
N LYS A 92 -6.85 14.43 -18.14
CA LYS A 92 -7.07 13.97 -19.52
C LYS A 92 -8.24 12.99 -19.52
N ASN A 93 -9.21 13.17 -20.43
CA ASN A 93 -10.35 12.26 -20.65
C ASN A 93 -11.11 11.83 -19.36
N GLY A 94 -11.37 12.77 -18.44
CA GLY A 94 -12.09 12.48 -17.18
C GLY A 94 -11.26 11.80 -16.08
N ARG A 95 -9.96 11.55 -16.33
CA ARG A 95 -9.00 10.97 -15.41
C ARG A 95 -7.94 11.99 -14.98
N ILE A 96 -7.40 11.82 -13.78
CA ILE A 96 -6.23 12.56 -13.29
C ILE A 96 -5.05 11.59 -13.32
N TYR A 97 -3.90 12.01 -13.86
CA TYR A 97 -2.69 11.22 -14.05
C TYR A 97 -1.52 11.78 -13.24
N GLY A 98 -0.70 10.92 -12.65
CA GLY A 98 0.51 11.26 -11.90
C GLY A 98 0.85 10.21 -10.83
N ARG A 99 2.11 10.07 -10.44
CA ARG A 99 2.54 9.08 -9.45
C ARG A 99 1.94 9.40 -8.08
N GLY A 100 1.27 8.41 -7.48
CA GLY A 100 0.55 8.50 -6.22
C GLY A 100 -0.81 9.19 -6.31
N THR A 101 -1.31 9.45 -7.52
CA THR A 101 -2.66 9.95 -7.76
C THR A 101 -3.71 8.96 -7.29
N GLU A 102 -3.47 7.67 -7.51
CA GLU A 102 -4.30 6.56 -7.05
C GLU A 102 -3.83 6.10 -5.66
N ASP A 103 -2.53 5.80 -5.51
CA ASP A 103 -1.94 5.35 -4.23
C ASP A 103 -1.09 6.45 -3.56
N ASN A 104 -1.62 7.35 -2.74
CA ASN A 104 -2.91 7.29 -2.01
C ASN A 104 -3.68 8.63 -2.06
N GLN A 105 -3.34 9.54 -2.97
CA GLN A 105 -3.84 10.92 -2.92
C GLN A 105 -5.34 11.02 -3.26
N GLN A 106 -5.88 10.12 -4.11
CA GLN A 106 -7.31 10.00 -4.40
C GLN A 106 -8.14 9.94 -3.11
N ASP A 107 -7.82 9.02 -2.21
CA ASP A 107 -8.61 8.81 -1.00
C ASP A 107 -8.29 9.86 0.08
N LEU A 108 -7.10 10.47 0.04
CA LEU A 108 -6.78 11.67 0.82
C LEU A 108 -7.70 12.85 0.43
N VAL A 109 -7.92 13.11 -0.86
CA VAL A 109 -8.86 14.14 -1.33
C VAL A 109 -10.31 13.77 -1.03
N ALA A 110 -10.71 12.53 -1.33
CA ALA A 110 -12.07 12.05 -1.10
C ALA A 110 -12.47 12.18 0.39
N SER A 111 -11.55 11.83 1.30
CA SER A 111 -11.78 11.92 2.74
C SER A 111 -11.76 13.37 3.27
N ILE A 112 -10.86 14.23 2.78
CA ILE A 112 -10.84 15.67 3.14
C ILE A 112 -12.16 16.35 2.75
N TYR A 113 -12.68 16.12 1.54
CA TYR A 113 -13.92 16.76 1.09
C TYR A 113 -15.18 16.13 1.69
N ALA A 114 -15.19 14.84 1.99
CA ALA A 114 -16.24 14.23 2.82
C ALA A 114 -16.29 14.88 4.22
N ALA A 115 -15.13 15.12 4.85
CA ALA A 115 -15.05 15.81 6.14
C ALA A 115 -15.47 17.29 6.07
N LYS A 116 -15.07 18.03 5.00
CA LYS A 116 -15.53 19.41 4.78
C LYS A 116 -17.04 19.49 4.54
N ALA A 117 -17.63 18.56 3.80
CA ALA A 117 -19.09 18.53 3.57
C ALA A 117 -19.87 18.40 4.88
N PHE A 118 -19.30 17.71 5.87
CA PHE A 118 -19.88 17.58 7.22
C PHE A 118 -19.78 18.89 8.02
N PHE A 119 -18.64 19.60 7.95
CA PHE A 119 -18.45 20.88 8.63
C PHE A 119 -19.38 21.99 8.10
N ASP A 120 -19.44 22.17 6.78
CA ASP A 120 -20.30 23.18 6.13
C ASP A 120 -21.81 22.93 6.36
N GLU A 121 -22.20 21.70 6.69
CA GLU A 121 -23.59 21.28 6.88
C GLU A 121 -23.98 21.04 8.36
N GLY A 122 -23.05 21.18 9.31
CA GLY A 122 -23.30 20.99 10.74
C GLY A 122 -23.53 19.54 11.19
N LEU A 123 -22.90 18.58 10.50
CA LEU A 123 -23.05 17.13 10.70
C LEU A 123 -21.72 16.49 11.12
N LEU A 124 -21.73 15.30 11.78
CA LEU A 124 -20.57 14.75 12.51
C LEU A 124 -20.32 13.22 12.19
N PRO A 125 -19.08 12.72 11.87
CA PRO A 125 -18.77 11.52 11.01
C PRO A 125 -18.15 10.19 11.63
N ALA A 126 -17.72 9.17 10.79
CA ALA A 126 -17.44 7.75 11.23
C ALA A 126 -16.41 6.66 10.63
N SER A 127 -15.72 6.59 9.43
CA SER A 127 -14.46 5.71 9.27
C SER A 127 -13.82 5.15 7.90
N SER A 128 -12.56 4.56 7.83
CA SER A 128 -11.85 3.71 6.72
C SER A 128 -10.35 3.18 6.96
N ILE A 129 -9.68 2.27 6.15
CA ILE A 129 -8.52 1.31 6.54
C ILE A 129 -7.62 0.54 5.43
N GLY A 130 -6.48 -0.23 5.72
CA GLY A 130 -5.67 -1.30 4.91
C GLY A 130 -4.24 -1.85 5.47
N LEU A 131 -3.41 -2.95 5.12
CA LEU A 131 -2.07 -3.44 5.82
C LEU A 131 -0.81 -4.22 5.09
N VAL A 132 0.55 -3.91 5.24
CA VAL A 132 1.86 -4.49 4.58
C VAL A 132 2.90 -5.48 5.30
N LEU A 133 3.90 -6.10 4.56
CA LEU A 133 5.17 -6.87 4.96
C LEU A 133 6.39 -6.83 3.92
N TRP A 134 7.72 -6.88 4.28
CA TRP A 134 8.94 -6.94 3.35
C TRP A 134 10.30 -7.56 3.85
N LEU A 135 11.17 -8.10 2.95
CA LEU A 135 12.54 -8.66 3.23
C LEU A 135 13.72 -8.10 2.34
N ARG A 136 14.98 -8.25 2.82
CA ARG A 136 16.27 -7.94 2.13
C ARG A 136 17.28 -9.10 2.24
N PHE A 137 18.10 -9.28 1.21
CA PHE A 137 19.18 -10.25 1.10
C PHE A 137 20.49 -9.56 0.69
N LYS A 138 21.61 -9.89 1.35
CA LYS A 138 22.97 -9.40 1.04
C LYS A 138 23.93 -10.58 0.94
N THR A 139 24.28 -10.94 -0.29
CA THR A 139 25.24 -12.01 -0.61
C THR A 139 26.66 -11.45 -0.59
N LYS A 140 27.56 -12.13 0.12
CA LYS A 140 28.97 -11.82 0.31
C LYS A 140 29.80 -12.97 -0.28
N GLY A 141 30.50 -12.67 -1.36
CA GLY A 141 31.45 -13.56 -2.02
C GLY A 141 32.88 -13.05 -1.89
N LYS A 142 33.61 -13.03 -2.99
CA LYS A 142 35.01 -12.58 -3.06
C LYS A 142 35.29 -12.01 -4.43
N GLN A 143 35.63 -10.73 -4.47
CA GLN A 143 35.92 -10.02 -5.71
C GLN A 143 37.21 -10.52 -6.38
N CYS A 144 37.19 -10.65 -7.71
CA CYS A 144 38.39 -10.85 -8.53
C CYS A 144 38.19 -10.26 -9.94
N HIS A 145 39.23 -10.27 -10.76
CA HIS A 145 39.10 -9.92 -12.19
C HIS A 145 38.41 -11.07 -12.95
N ALA A 146 37.49 -10.75 -13.87
CA ALA A 146 36.62 -11.73 -14.53
C ALA A 146 37.38 -12.81 -15.32
N SER A 147 38.60 -12.52 -15.80
CA SER A 147 39.47 -13.52 -16.46
C SER A 147 40.17 -14.51 -15.52
N ARG A 148 39.99 -14.38 -14.19
CA ARG A 148 40.53 -15.30 -13.17
C ARG A 148 39.43 -15.70 -12.17
N PRO A 149 38.33 -16.34 -12.62
CA PRO A 149 37.15 -16.59 -11.78
C PRO A 149 37.46 -17.49 -10.57
N SER A 150 38.39 -18.44 -10.72
CA SER A 150 38.83 -19.34 -9.64
C SER A 150 39.52 -18.64 -8.44
N LEU A 151 39.87 -17.36 -8.56
CA LEU A 151 40.40 -16.57 -7.45
C LEU A 151 39.32 -15.88 -6.62
N GLY A 152 38.07 -15.86 -7.09
CA GLY A 152 36.94 -15.18 -6.47
C GLY A 152 35.73 -16.10 -6.23
N LYS A 153 34.64 -15.51 -5.74
CA LYS A 153 33.36 -16.15 -5.44
C LYS A 153 32.28 -15.17 -5.86
N ASN A 154 31.53 -15.48 -6.92
CA ASN A 154 30.67 -14.51 -7.59
C ASN A 154 29.36 -14.30 -6.83
N ALA A 155 29.26 -13.19 -6.08
CA ALA A 155 28.10 -12.87 -5.27
C ALA A 155 26.83 -12.67 -6.11
N PHE A 156 26.95 -12.03 -7.28
CA PHE A 156 25.83 -11.80 -8.20
C PHE A 156 25.28 -13.12 -8.77
N ALA A 157 26.14 -14.04 -9.21
CA ALA A 157 25.70 -15.35 -9.69
C ALA A 157 24.96 -16.15 -8.59
N ALA A 158 25.51 -16.16 -7.37
CA ALA A 158 24.86 -16.83 -6.24
C ALA A 158 23.50 -16.18 -5.88
N ALA A 159 23.42 -14.85 -5.85
CA ALA A 159 22.18 -14.11 -5.62
C ALA A 159 21.13 -14.38 -6.71
N SER A 160 21.50 -14.39 -7.99
CA SER A 160 20.61 -14.76 -9.10
C SER A 160 20.10 -16.20 -8.99
N HIS A 161 20.94 -17.14 -8.54
CA HIS A 161 20.50 -18.51 -8.28
C HIS A 161 19.58 -18.62 -7.05
N LEU A 162 19.76 -17.79 -6.01
CA LEU A 162 18.80 -17.71 -4.91
C LEU A 162 17.45 -17.12 -5.38
N ILE A 163 17.46 -16.04 -6.17
CA ILE A 163 16.25 -15.43 -6.73
C ILE A 163 15.39 -16.47 -7.46
N VAL A 164 15.97 -17.22 -8.42
CA VAL A 164 15.23 -18.26 -9.16
C VAL A 164 14.76 -19.40 -8.24
N LYS A 165 15.51 -19.67 -7.16
CA LYS A 165 15.19 -20.73 -6.20
C LYS A 165 14.07 -20.35 -5.22
N LEU A 166 13.92 -19.07 -4.90
CA LEU A 166 12.84 -18.56 -4.05
C LEU A 166 11.45 -18.78 -4.67
N ASN A 167 11.35 -18.98 -5.99
CA ASN A 167 10.09 -19.41 -6.63
C ASN A 167 9.54 -20.74 -6.09
N LYS A 168 10.37 -21.57 -5.41
CA LYS A 168 9.88 -22.76 -4.69
C LYS A 168 8.93 -22.41 -3.54
N LEU A 169 8.92 -21.18 -3.03
CA LEU A 169 8.00 -20.76 -1.96
C LEU A 169 6.53 -20.90 -2.38
N TYR A 170 6.20 -20.62 -3.65
CA TYR A 170 4.86 -20.88 -4.22
C TYR A 170 4.44 -22.37 -4.18
N GLN A 171 5.39 -23.30 -4.10
CA GLN A 171 5.13 -24.75 -4.01
C GLN A 171 5.17 -25.30 -2.59
N ILE A 172 5.56 -24.47 -1.61
CA ILE A 172 5.69 -24.84 -0.19
C ILE A 172 4.63 -24.10 0.67
N PHE A 173 4.21 -22.93 0.20
CA PHE A 173 3.17 -22.08 0.77
C PHE A 173 2.03 -21.94 -0.24
N ASP A 174 1.56 -23.10 -0.73
CA ASP A 174 0.65 -23.33 -1.87
C ASP A 174 -0.84 -23.14 -1.54
N SER A 175 -1.19 -22.76 -0.30
CA SER A 175 -2.58 -22.46 0.07
C SER A 175 -3.15 -21.34 -0.80
N SER A 176 -4.38 -21.54 -1.24
CA SER A 176 -5.21 -20.56 -1.93
C SER A 176 -6.46 -20.31 -1.11
N ASP A 177 -6.75 -19.05 -0.80
CA ASP A 177 -7.99 -18.61 -0.17
C ASP A 177 -8.71 -17.65 -1.13
N PRO A 178 -9.81 -18.07 -1.79
CA PRO A 178 -10.53 -17.30 -2.80
C PRO A 178 -11.06 -15.93 -2.35
N ILE A 179 -10.99 -15.60 -1.07
CA ILE A 179 -11.33 -14.26 -0.60
C ILE A 179 -10.22 -13.23 -0.88
N TYR A 180 -8.96 -13.67 -1.08
CA TYR A 180 -7.84 -12.77 -1.40
C TYR A 180 -7.68 -12.58 -2.91
N GLN A 181 -7.12 -11.44 -3.30
CA GLN A 181 -6.69 -11.19 -4.69
C GLN A 181 -5.24 -10.68 -4.71
N PRO A 182 -4.29 -11.42 -5.33
CA PRO A 182 -4.43 -12.83 -5.74
C PRO A 182 -4.76 -13.74 -4.54
N PRO A 183 -5.39 -14.91 -4.76
CA PRO A 183 -5.84 -15.80 -3.68
C PRO A 183 -4.71 -16.61 -3.03
N GLU A 184 -3.54 -16.72 -3.67
CA GLU A 184 -2.31 -17.31 -3.13
C GLU A 184 -1.39 -16.32 -2.41
N SER A 185 -0.38 -16.82 -1.70
CA SER A 185 0.72 -15.98 -1.18
C SER A 185 1.73 -15.65 -2.29
N THR A 186 2.18 -14.40 -2.40
CA THR A 186 3.18 -13.98 -3.39
C THR A 186 4.57 -13.70 -2.80
N PHE A 187 5.61 -13.91 -3.62
CA PHE A 187 7.02 -13.92 -3.21
C PHE A 187 7.91 -13.26 -4.30
N GLU A 188 7.76 -11.96 -4.50
CA GLU A 188 8.29 -11.25 -5.69
C GLU A 188 9.64 -10.53 -5.46
N PRO A 189 10.67 -10.78 -6.28
CA PRO A 189 11.95 -10.06 -6.23
C PRO A 189 11.83 -8.63 -6.78
N THR A 190 11.46 -7.66 -5.93
CA THR A 190 11.04 -6.31 -6.37
C THR A 190 12.13 -5.27 -6.52
N LYS A 191 13.31 -5.46 -5.92
CA LYS A 191 14.42 -4.47 -5.97
C LYS A 191 15.79 -5.13 -5.90
N LYS A 192 16.76 -4.53 -6.59
CA LYS A 192 18.18 -4.86 -6.58
C LYS A 192 18.98 -3.58 -6.37
N ASP A 193 20.09 -3.64 -5.63
CA ASP A 193 21.04 -2.52 -5.53
C ASP A 193 22.17 -2.68 -6.55
N GLU A 194 22.82 -1.56 -6.91
CA GLU A 194 24.06 -1.58 -7.69
C GLU A 194 25.17 -2.29 -6.89
N ASN A 195 25.98 -3.10 -7.58
CA ASN A 195 27.05 -3.90 -6.96
C ASN A 195 28.46 -3.43 -7.37
N ILE A 196 28.73 -3.29 -8.67
CA ILE A 196 29.97 -2.77 -9.25
C ILE A 196 29.67 -2.04 -10.58
N PRO A 197 30.38 -0.94 -10.90
CA PRO A 197 30.11 -0.16 -12.11
C PRO A 197 30.83 -0.70 -13.37
N ASN A 198 31.72 -1.69 -13.25
CA ASN A 198 32.62 -2.11 -14.34
C ASN A 198 32.47 -3.60 -14.72
N ILE A 199 32.34 -3.89 -16.02
CA ILE A 199 31.98 -5.21 -16.55
C ILE A 199 33.03 -6.32 -16.37
N ASN A 200 34.29 -5.97 -16.10
CA ASN A 200 35.42 -6.92 -16.03
C ASN A 200 35.82 -7.34 -14.59
N THR A 201 35.02 -6.97 -13.59
CA THR A 201 35.15 -7.42 -12.20
C THR A 201 34.08 -8.46 -11.88
N ILE A 202 34.40 -9.48 -11.09
CA ILE A 202 33.41 -10.38 -10.47
C ILE A 202 32.94 -9.76 -9.14
N PRO A 203 31.64 -9.53 -8.91
CA PRO A 203 31.15 -8.88 -7.70
C PRO A 203 31.51 -9.66 -6.42
N GLY A 204 32.14 -8.96 -5.46
CA GLY A 204 32.35 -9.47 -4.10
C GLY A 204 31.12 -9.35 -3.19
N GLU A 205 30.16 -8.51 -3.55
CA GLU A 205 28.90 -8.31 -2.83
C GLU A 205 27.75 -8.17 -3.84
N ASP A 206 26.54 -8.57 -3.44
CA ASP A 206 25.31 -8.39 -4.21
C ASP A 206 24.09 -8.27 -3.27
N ILE A 207 23.15 -7.35 -3.53
CA ILE A 207 21.99 -7.10 -2.67
C ILE A 207 20.70 -7.10 -3.50
N PHE A 208 19.67 -7.80 -3.01
CA PHE A 208 18.31 -7.76 -3.54
C PHE A 208 17.26 -7.81 -2.42
N TYR A 209 16.01 -7.59 -2.79
CA TYR A 209 14.86 -7.51 -1.89
C TYR A 209 13.75 -8.43 -2.39
N LEU A 210 12.96 -8.97 -1.45
CA LEU A 210 11.81 -9.80 -1.73
C LEU A 210 10.59 -9.18 -1.04
N ASP A 211 9.57 -8.88 -1.84
CA ASP A 211 8.25 -8.50 -1.35
C ASP A 211 7.43 -9.78 -1.15
N CYS A 212 6.80 -9.92 0.03
CA CYS A 212 6.10 -11.13 0.42
C CYS A 212 4.68 -10.78 0.87
N ARG A 213 3.65 -11.16 0.09
CA ARG A 213 2.24 -10.99 0.48
C ARG A 213 1.71 -12.33 0.94
N ILE A 214 1.57 -12.48 2.25
CA ILE A 214 1.38 -13.79 2.90
C ILE A 214 -0.04 -13.93 3.42
N LEU A 215 -0.70 -15.05 3.07
CA LEU A 215 -2.01 -15.41 3.61
C LEU A 215 -1.95 -15.58 5.14
N PRO A 216 -2.94 -15.10 5.92
CA PRO A 216 -2.90 -15.17 7.38
C PRO A 216 -2.89 -16.58 7.99
N SER A 217 -3.12 -17.62 7.19
CA SER A 217 -2.96 -19.03 7.57
C SER A 217 -1.50 -19.40 7.87
N TYR A 218 -0.53 -18.69 7.28
CA TYR A 218 0.89 -18.97 7.46
C TYR A 218 1.53 -18.09 8.54
N ASN A 219 2.42 -18.70 9.32
CA ASN A 219 3.27 -18.00 10.28
C ASN A 219 4.58 -17.56 9.58
N LEU A 220 4.96 -16.29 9.78
CA LEU A 220 6.16 -15.73 9.18
C LEU A 220 7.46 -16.38 9.69
N SER A 221 7.47 -17.05 10.86
CA SER A 221 8.64 -17.84 11.27
C SER A 221 8.98 -18.93 10.27
N ASP A 222 7.97 -19.57 9.69
CA ASP A 222 8.12 -20.83 8.97
C ASP A 222 8.58 -20.55 7.53
N ILE A 223 8.02 -19.48 6.95
CA ILE A 223 8.49 -18.86 5.71
C ILE A 223 9.92 -18.35 5.86
N GLN A 224 10.25 -17.64 6.95
CA GLN A 224 11.61 -17.17 7.18
C GLN A 224 12.61 -18.32 7.38
N SER A 225 12.22 -19.39 8.07
CA SER A 225 13.03 -20.61 8.18
C SER A 225 13.24 -21.23 6.80
N LYS A 226 12.18 -21.34 5.98
CA LYS A 226 12.34 -21.99 4.67
C LYS A 226 13.15 -21.17 3.68
N ILE A 227 13.05 -19.84 3.75
CA ILE A 227 13.94 -18.92 3.03
C ILE A 227 15.40 -19.11 3.46
N ARG A 228 15.66 -19.41 4.74
CA ARG A 228 17.01 -19.72 5.25
C ARG A 228 17.54 -21.04 4.68
N ASP A 229 16.78 -22.14 4.72
CA ASP A 229 17.16 -23.43 4.11
C ASP A 229 17.61 -23.25 2.64
N LEU A 230 16.77 -22.55 1.84
CA LEU A 230 17.01 -22.35 0.42
C LEU A 230 18.27 -21.53 0.15
N ALA A 231 18.62 -20.60 1.06
CA ALA A 231 19.84 -19.81 1.03
C ALA A 231 21.07 -20.61 1.50
N ASP A 232 20.96 -21.47 2.52
CA ASP A 232 22.06 -22.32 3.00
C ASP A 232 22.56 -23.28 1.91
N GLU A 233 21.63 -23.85 1.14
CA GLU A 233 21.95 -24.64 -0.05
C GLU A 233 22.65 -23.82 -1.17
N ILE A 234 22.49 -22.48 -1.22
CA ILE A 234 23.20 -21.60 -2.16
C ILE A 234 24.57 -21.20 -1.59
N GLU A 235 24.66 -20.93 -0.28
CA GLU A 235 25.93 -20.72 0.43
C GLU A 235 26.87 -21.89 0.19
N GLY A 236 26.42 -23.12 0.47
CA GLY A 236 27.22 -24.34 0.25
C GLY A 236 27.56 -24.61 -1.22
N ARG A 237 26.70 -24.22 -2.18
CA ARG A 237 26.95 -24.43 -3.61
C ARG A 237 27.94 -23.44 -4.21
N PHE A 238 27.94 -22.19 -3.75
CA PHE A 238 28.76 -21.11 -4.30
C PHE A 238 29.94 -20.70 -3.38
N ASP A 239 30.05 -21.31 -2.20
CA ASP A 239 31.01 -20.96 -1.15
C ASP A 239 30.92 -19.46 -0.79
N VAL A 240 29.69 -18.97 -0.61
CA VAL A 240 29.35 -17.57 -0.24
C VAL A 240 28.64 -17.52 1.12
N SER A 241 28.45 -16.33 1.67
CA SER A 241 27.56 -16.09 2.81
C SER A 241 26.42 -15.14 2.42
N ILE A 242 25.21 -15.37 2.93
CA ILE A 242 23.99 -14.63 2.58
C ILE A 242 23.34 -14.10 3.87
N GLU A 243 23.46 -12.80 4.08
CA GLU A 243 22.82 -12.08 5.18
C GLU A 243 21.36 -11.78 4.81
N ILE A 244 20.40 -12.21 5.63
CA ILE A 244 18.96 -12.00 5.40
C ILE A 244 18.41 -11.08 6.49
N THR A 245 17.84 -9.94 6.09
CA THR A 245 17.33 -8.91 7.00
C THR A 245 15.85 -8.63 6.73
N PRO A 246 14.94 -8.78 7.71
CA PRO A 246 13.58 -8.25 7.57
C PRO A 246 13.62 -6.73 7.50
N VAL A 247 13.11 -6.14 6.41
CA VAL A 247 13.01 -4.69 6.24
C VAL A 247 11.75 -4.16 6.92
N GLN A 248 10.68 -4.95 6.85
CA GLN A 248 9.43 -4.72 7.57
C GLN A 248 8.84 -6.09 7.93
N ARG A 249 8.55 -6.34 9.21
CA ARG A 249 8.03 -7.64 9.67
C ARG A 249 6.71 -7.47 10.42
N VAL A 250 5.61 -7.93 9.81
CA VAL A 250 4.26 -7.82 10.40
C VAL A 250 3.49 -9.13 10.19
N GLN A 251 3.44 -10.00 11.21
CA GLN A 251 2.46 -11.10 11.22
C GLN A 251 1.05 -10.49 11.17
N ALA A 252 0.18 -11.03 10.32
CA ALA A 252 -1.23 -10.68 10.29
C ALA A 252 -1.92 -11.23 11.56
N PRO A 253 -2.66 -10.41 12.33
CA PRO A 253 -3.66 -10.92 13.26
C PRO A 253 -4.90 -11.38 12.46
N SER A 254 -5.88 -11.96 13.15
CA SER A 254 -7.14 -12.42 12.58
C SER A 254 -7.80 -11.39 11.64
N PRO A 255 -8.43 -11.82 10.53
CA PRO A 255 -9.23 -10.95 9.67
C PRO A 255 -10.39 -10.34 10.46
N THR A 256 -10.91 -9.19 10.01
CA THR A 256 -12.15 -8.64 10.58
C THR A 256 -13.34 -9.49 10.11
N PRO A 257 -14.26 -9.88 10.99
CA PRO A 257 -15.42 -10.70 10.62
C PRO A 257 -16.28 -10.07 9.53
N TYR A 258 -16.85 -10.89 8.64
CA TYR A 258 -17.71 -10.40 7.54
C TYR A 258 -19.00 -9.74 8.04
N ASN A 259 -19.45 -10.10 9.23
CA ASN A 259 -20.59 -9.50 9.92
C ASN A 259 -20.21 -8.31 10.82
N ALA A 260 -18.94 -7.86 10.83
CA ALA A 260 -18.51 -6.72 11.62
C ALA A 260 -19.31 -5.45 11.24
N PRO A 261 -19.61 -4.54 12.20
CA PRO A 261 -20.37 -3.33 11.94
C PRO A 261 -19.77 -2.46 10.83
N VAL A 262 -18.44 -2.38 10.72
CA VAL A 262 -17.75 -1.61 9.68
C VAL A 262 -17.86 -2.24 8.29
N VAL A 263 -17.87 -3.58 8.19
CA VAL A 263 -18.03 -4.30 6.91
C VAL A 263 -19.48 -4.14 6.40
N THR A 264 -20.45 -4.42 7.27
CA THR A 264 -21.88 -4.34 6.91
C THR A 264 -22.31 -2.90 6.59
N ALA A 265 -21.81 -1.90 7.33
CA ALA A 265 -22.02 -0.48 7.03
C ALA A 265 -21.39 -0.07 5.69
N LEU A 266 -20.22 -0.62 5.33
CA LEU A 266 -19.55 -0.36 4.06
C LEU A 266 -20.33 -0.96 2.88
N GLN A 267 -20.77 -2.23 3.00
CA GLN A 267 -21.59 -2.87 1.96
C GLN A 267 -22.85 -2.06 1.66
N LYS A 268 -23.55 -1.57 2.71
CA LYS A 268 -24.70 -0.68 2.55
C LYS A 268 -24.33 0.64 1.86
N ALA A 269 -23.21 1.25 2.25
CA ALA A 269 -22.74 2.50 1.67
C ALA A 269 -22.43 2.38 0.18
N ILE A 270 -21.78 1.29 -0.25
CA ILE A 270 -21.52 1.02 -1.67
C ILE A 270 -22.84 0.81 -2.42
N LYS A 271 -23.79 0.06 -1.86
CA LYS A 271 -25.10 -0.19 -2.47
C LYS A 271 -25.91 1.10 -2.69
N ASP A 272 -25.94 2.00 -1.72
CA ASP A 272 -26.71 3.25 -1.81
C ASP A 272 -26.02 4.35 -2.65
N VAL A 273 -24.71 4.26 -2.87
CA VAL A 273 -23.94 5.22 -3.69
C VAL A 273 -23.84 4.78 -5.15
N TYR A 274 -23.48 3.52 -5.40
CA TYR A 274 -23.16 2.98 -6.72
C TYR A 274 -24.22 2.00 -7.26
N GLY A 275 -25.20 1.57 -6.45
CA GLY A 275 -26.25 0.62 -6.87
C GLY A 275 -25.81 -0.86 -6.87
N ILE A 276 -24.52 -1.13 -6.75
CA ILE A 276 -23.93 -2.48 -6.79
C ILE A 276 -23.90 -3.14 -5.42
N ASP A 277 -24.07 -4.46 -5.38
CA ASP A 277 -23.88 -5.26 -4.16
C ASP A 277 -22.38 -5.54 -3.97
N ALA A 278 -21.86 -5.19 -2.81
CA ALA A 278 -20.45 -5.40 -2.46
C ALA A 278 -20.29 -6.61 -1.54
N TYR A 279 -19.20 -7.35 -1.75
CA TYR A 279 -18.84 -8.53 -0.96
C TYR A 279 -17.49 -8.28 -0.28
N PRO A 280 -17.29 -8.70 0.98
CA PRO A 280 -16.01 -8.53 1.66
C PRO A 280 -14.95 -9.40 1.01
N VAL A 281 -13.82 -8.79 0.66
CA VAL A 281 -12.62 -9.46 0.16
C VAL A 281 -11.43 -9.22 1.09
N GLY A 282 -10.50 -10.17 1.11
CA GLY A 282 -9.16 -10.00 1.64
C GLY A 282 -8.26 -9.34 0.59
N ILE A 283 -7.21 -8.66 1.04
CA ILE A 283 -6.15 -8.18 0.17
C ILE A 283 -4.80 -8.64 0.73
N GLY A 284 -3.92 -9.16 -0.14
CA GLY A 284 -2.49 -9.24 0.15
C GLY A 284 -1.82 -7.86 0.07
N GLY A 285 -2.52 -6.87 -0.50
CA GLY A 285 -2.12 -5.47 -0.61
C GLY A 285 -1.80 -4.79 0.72
N GLY A 286 -0.95 -3.77 0.67
CA GLY A 286 -0.06 -3.45 1.78
C GLY A 286 -0.15 -2.01 2.32
N THR A 287 -0.84 -1.81 3.45
CA THR A 287 -1.10 -0.50 4.08
C THR A 287 -0.83 -0.49 5.63
N ILE A 288 -1.60 0.19 6.48
CA ILE A 288 -1.40 0.52 7.93
C ILE A 288 -2.17 -0.24 9.07
N ALA A 289 -3.07 -1.18 8.81
CA ALA A 289 -4.30 -1.35 9.61
C ALA A 289 -4.33 -2.49 10.61
N ALA A 290 -3.57 -3.56 10.39
CA ALA A 290 -3.48 -4.59 11.41
C ALA A 290 -2.58 -4.19 12.59
N ASN A 291 -1.99 -2.98 12.54
CA ASN A 291 -1.55 -2.24 13.73
C ASN A 291 -2.73 -1.85 14.65
N PHE A 292 -3.92 -1.67 14.08
CA PHE A 292 -5.19 -1.49 14.80
C PHE A 292 -5.90 -2.83 15.07
N ARG A 293 -5.91 -3.81 14.15
CA ARG A 293 -6.42 -5.17 14.47
C ARG A 293 -5.66 -5.84 15.62
N LYS A 294 -4.33 -5.64 15.71
CA LYS A 294 -3.50 -6.06 16.87
C LYS A 294 -3.88 -5.39 18.20
N LYS A 295 -4.64 -4.28 18.15
CA LYS A 295 -5.20 -3.58 19.33
C LYS A 295 -6.69 -3.92 19.55
N GLY A 296 -7.24 -4.89 18.83
CA GLY A 296 -8.63 -5.35 18.97
C GLY A 296 -9.68 -4.57 18.16
N TYR A 297 -9.30 -3.64 17.29
CA TYR A 297 -10.26 -2.88 16.48
C TYR A 297 -10.74 -3.66 15.24
N GLU A 298 -12.04 -3.56 14.93
CA GLU A 298 -12.66 -4.08 13.70
C GLU A 298 -12.48 -3.11 12.52
N VAL A 299 -12.05 -3.63 11.37
CA VAL A 299 -11.16 -2.91 10.45
C VAL A 299 -11.35 -3.45 9.01
N ALA A 300 -12.07 -2.72 8.14
CA ALA A 300 -12.34 -3.08 6.74
C ALA A 300 -11.73 -2.08 5.71
N VAL A 301 -10.97 -2.59 4.74
CA VAL A 301 -10.29 -1.80 3.69
C VAL A 301 -11.28 -1.41 2.59
N TRP A 302 -11.27 -0.16 2.10
CA TRP A 302 -12.05 0.17 0.91
C TRP A 302 -11.66 1.45 0.16
N SER A 303 -11.65 1.30 -1.17
CA SER A 303 -11.66 2.35 -2.19
C SER A 303 -12.26 1.76 -3.48
N LYS A 304 -12.80 2.58 -4.39
CA LYS A 304 -12.97 2.20 -5.80
C LYS A 304 -11.80 2.73 -6.63
N LEU A 305 -11.14 1.84 -7.38
CA LEU A 305 -9.87 2.08 -8.06
C LEU A 305 -9.95 1.82 -9.58
N SER A 306 -8.93 2.28 -10.29
CA SER A 306 -8.62 2.07 -11.71
C SER A 306 -7.59 0.97 -11.97
N GLU A 307 -7.03 0.36 -10.92
CA GLU A 307 -6.04 -0.74 -10.96
C GLU A 307 -4.71 -0.39 -11.65
N THR A 308 -4.23 0.85 -11.47
CA THR A 308 -2.99 1.37 -12.06
C THR A 308 -1.86 1.62 -11.06
N ALA A 309 -2.10 1.35 -9.78
CA ALA A 309 -1.15 1.58 -8.70
C ALA A 309 0.24 1.00 -9.01
N HIS A 310 1.28 1.78 -8.70
CA HIS A 310 2.71 1.50 -8.88
C HIS A 310 3.18 1.33 -10.34
N GLN A 311 2.29 1.29 -11.33
CA GLN A 311 2.62 1.22 -12.76
C GLN A 311 2.98 2.60 -13.35
N PRO A 312 3.56 2.68 -14.56
CA PRO A 312 3.63 3.93 -15.35
C PRO A 312 2.25 4.43 -15.75
N ASN A 313 2.10 5.75 -15.95
CA ASN A 313 0.81 6.39 -16.25
C ASN A 313 -0.29 6.09 -15.21
N GLU A 314 0.08 5.91 -13.93
CA GLU A 314 -0.85 5.80 -12.79
C GLU A 314 -1.88 6.95 -12.80
N ASN A 315 -3.15 6.61 -12.61
CA ASN A 315 -4.26 7.54 -12.74
C ASN A 315 -5.52 7.08 -12.01
N CYS A 316 -6.43 8.03 -11.74
CA CYS A 316 -7.76 7.72 -11.22
C CYS A 316 -8.87 8.39 -12.04
N LEU A 317 -10.07 7.81 -12.01
CA LEU A 317 -11.29 8.41 -12.56
C LEU A 317 -11.85 9.44 -11.57
N ILE A 318 -12.15 10.66 -12.06
CA ILE A 318 -12.72 11.73 -11.22
C ILE A 318 -14.04 11.30 -10.57
N GLU A 319 -14.84 10.49 -11.28
CA GLU A 319 -16.11 9.94 -10.78
C GLU A 319 -15.90 8.98 -9.60
N ASP A 320 -14.75 8.30 -9.53
CA ASP A 320 -14.43 7.39 -8.44
C ASP A 320 -13.96 8.15 -7.20
N ILE A 321 -13.20 9.25 -7.34
CA ILE A 321 -12.90 10.16 -6.21
C ILE A 321 -14.20 10.68 -5.58
N ILE A 322 -15.16 11.10 -6.42
CA ILE A 322 -16.46 11.64 -6.00
C ILE A 322 -17.33 10.53 -5.38
N GLY A 323 -17.32 9.32 -5.96
CA GLY A 323 -18.04 8.17 -5.44
C GLY A 323 -17.49 7.68 -4.10
N ASN A 324 -16.16 7.62 -3.95
CA ASN A 324 -15.49 7.28 -2.70
C ASN A 324 -15.85 8.29 -1.60
N ALA A 325 -15.79 9.59 -1.91
CA ALA A 325 -16.24 10.64 -0.98
C ALA A 325 -17.69 10.46 -0.54
N LYS A 326 -18.59 10.01 -1.45
CA LYS A 326 -20.00 9.71 -1.13
C LYS A 326 -20.15 8.43 -0.29
N VAL A 327 -19.34 7.39 -0.49
CA VAL A 327 -19.33 6.18 0.34
C VAL A 327 -18.83 6.48 1.75
N TYR A 328 -17.73 7.23 1.88
CA TYR A 328 -17.24 7.71 3.17
C TYR A 328 -18.30 8.58 3.87
N ALA A 329 -18.92 9.52 3.16
CA ALA A 329 -20.03 10.32 3.69
C ALA A 329 -21.28 9.50 4.08
N HIS A 330 -21.55 8.36 3.43
CA HIS A 330 -22.63 7.45 3.85
C HIS A 330 -22.24 6.64 5.10
N LEU A 331 -21.03 6.08 5.15
CA LEU A 331 -20.47 5.45 6.36
C LEU A 331 -20.61 6.36 7.58
N PHE A 332 -20.28 7.64 7.40
CA PHE A 332 -20.35 8.69 8.41
C PHE A 332 -21.77 8.98 8.96
N LEU A 333 -22.84 8.55 8.28
CA LEU A 333 -24.25 8.76 8.70
C LEU A 333 -24.91 7.52 9.31
N GLN A 334 -24.18 6.42 9.45
CA GLN A 334 -24.70 5.18 10.03
C GLN A 334 -24.55 5.19 11.58
N LYS A 335 -25.36 4.37 12.26
CA LYS A 335 -25.51 4.35 13.73
C LYS A 335 -25.02 3.02 14.30
#